data_AF-A0A9D9LME8-F1
#
_entry.id   AF-A0A9D9LME8-F1
#
_cell.length_a   1.000
_cell.length_b   1.000
_cell.length_c   1.000
_cell.angle_alpha   90.00
_cell.angle_beta   90.00
_cell.angle_gamma   90.00
#
_symmetry.space_group_name_H-M   'P 1'
#
loop_
_entity.id
_entity.type
_entity.pdbx_description
1 polymer ?
#
loop_
_entity_poly.entity_id
_entity_poly.type
_entity_poly.pdbx_seq_one_letter_code
_entity_poly.pdbx_strand_id
1 'polypeptide(L)'
;LGAAARGFARDADRASAAIDLLAALEEAGIPSGPMRIPHPGRDWSVQAAAWQLGVPCTGHPMIGHDIIYEHPLASGSAIGRTGMRDFLCFAEGVSRLSGGVYLSVGSAVMSPMIFEKSLSMARNIARQRAETIEDHYLLVADLTPSTWDWSTAGEPPADDPAYYLRYCKSFSRMGGTLRYLSADNRDLLLGLRRRLR
;
A
#
# COMPACT_ATOMS: atom_id res chain seq x y z
N LEU A 1 -21.71 -28.24 8.27
CA LEU A 1 -21.19 -26.86 8.41
C LEU A 1 -20.89 -26.48 9.87
N GLY A 2 -21.89 -26.36 10.75
CA GLY A 2 -21.66 -25.97 12.15
C GLY A 2 -20.75 -26.90 12.99
N ALA A 3 -20.68 -28.20 12.67
CA ALA A 3 -19.76 -29.14 13.34
C ALA A 3 -18.30 -29.01 12.87
N ALA A 4 -18.06 -28.71 11.59
CA ALA A 4 -16.72 -28.49 11.04
C ALA A 4 -16.13 -27.14 11.53
N ALA A 5 -16.96 -26.10 11.64
CA ALA A 5 -16.57 -24.81 12.21
C ALA A 5 -16.10 -24.91 13.67
N ARG A 6 -16.62 -25.87 14.44
CA ARG A 6 -16.20 -26.12 15.83
C ARG A 6 -14.83 -26.79 15.96
N GLY A 7 -14.29 -27.41 14.91
CA GLY A 7 -12.92 -27.93 14.89
C GLY A 7 -11.84 -26.84 14.72
N PHE A 8 -12.23 -25.69 14.15
CA PHE A 8 -11.39 -24.51 13.98
C PHE A 8 -11.69 -23.40 14.99
N ALA A 9 -12.34 -23.73 16.11
CA ALA A 9 -13.07 -22.83 17.02
C ALA A 9 -12.31 -21.63 17.63
N ARG A 10 -11.06 -21.37 17.24
CA ARG A 10 -10.30 -20.19 17.69
C ARG A 10 -9.86 -19.24 16.59
N ASP A 11 -10.04 -19.57 15.30
CA ASP A 11 -9.65 -18.69 14.19
C ASP A 11 -10.41 -19.01 12.88
N ALA A 12 -11.56 -18.36 12.68
CA ALA A 12 -12.41 -18.55 11.51
C ALA A 12 -11.74 -18.10 10.20
N ASP A 13 -10.92 -17.05 10.26
CA ASP A 13 -10.18 -16.56 9.10
C ASP A 13 -9.17 -17.60 8.63
N ARG A 14 -8.39 -18.16 9.56
CA ARG A 14 -7.43 -19.23 9.25
C ARG A 14 -8.12 -20.48 8.72
N ALA A 15 -9.29 -20.83 9.25
CA ALA A 15 -10.09 -21.95 8.74
C ALA A 15 -10.49 -21.73 7.28
N SER A 16 -11.04 -20.56 6.97
CA SER A 16 -11.45 -20.21 5.60
C SER A 16 -10.27 -20.20 4.63
N ALA A 17 -9.13 -19.64 5.05
CA ALA A 17 -7.92 -19.61 4.25
C ALA A 17 -7.35 -21.02 3.99
N ALA A 18 -7.43 -21.92 4.97
CA ALA A 18 -6.99 -23.31 4.80
C ALA A 18 -7.89 -24.08 3.83
N ILE A 19 -9.21 -23.86 3.89
CA ILE A 19 -10.17 -24.47 2.96
C ILE A 19 -9.93 -23.97 1.53
N ASP A 20 -9.76 -22.66 1.35
CA ASP A 20 -9.48 -22.08 0.03
C ASP A 20 -8.16 -22.59 -0.56
N LEU A 21 -7.12 -22.74 0.26
CA LEU A 21 -5.85 -23.33 -0.15
C LEU A 21 -6.03 -24.81 -0.56
N LEU A 22 -6.72 -25.61 0.25
CA LEU A 22 -6.97 -27.02 -0.06
C LEU A 22 -7.68 -27.18 -1.40
N ALA A 23 -8.75 -26.41 -1.62
CA ALA A 23 -9.48 -26.42 -2.89
C ALA A 23 -8.57 -26.07 -4.09
N ALA A 24 -7.72 -25.04 -3.96
CA ALA A 24 -6.79 -24.65 -5.02
C ALA A 24 -5.73 -25.74 -5.30
N LEU A 25 -5.24 -26.43 -4.25
CA LEU A 25 -4.28 -27.53 -4.41
C LEU A 25 -4.92 -28.73 -5.12
N GLU A 26 -6.15 -29.09 -4.73
CA GLU A 26 -6.91 -30.19 -5.35
C GLU A 26 -7.22 -29.90 -6.82
N GLU A 27 -7.72 -28.70 -7.13
CA GLU A 27 -8.01 -28.25 -8.49
C GLU A 27 -6.77 -28.29 -9.40
N ALA A 28 -5.63 -27.87 -8.87
CA ALA A 28 -4.37 -27.82 -9.61
C ALA A 28 -3.60 -29.15 -9.64
N GLY A 29 -4.07 -30.18 -8.91
CA GLY A 29 -3.33 -31.42 -8.72
C GLY A 29 -1.98 -31.24 -8.02
N ILE A 30 -1.86 -30.23 -7.15
CA ILE A 30 -0.61 -29.93 -6.41
C ILE A 30 -0.59 -30.78 -5.13
N PRO A 31 0.48 -31.56 -4.89
CA PRO A 31 0.58 -32.40 -3.70
C PRO A 31 0.65 -31.57 -2.42
N SER A 32 -0.04 -32.03 -1.38
CA SER A 32 0.09 -31.45 -0.04
C SER A 32 1.47 -31.71 0.56
N GLY A 33 1.96 -30.76 1.34
CA GLY A 33 3.22 -30.88 2.07
C GLY A 33 4.07 -29.60 1.98
N PRO A 34 5.20 -29.54 2.71
CA PRO A 34 6.11 -28.42 2.61
C PRO A 34 6.72 -28.37 1.20
N MET A 35 6.50 -27.26 0.51
CA MET A 35 7.12 -26.98 -0.78
C MET A 35 8.27 -26.00 -0.61
N ARG A 36 9.44 -26.32 -1.17
CA ARG A 36 10.54 -25.36 -1.27
C ARG A 36 10.32 -24.47 -2.49
N ILE A 37 10.09 -23.19 -2.24
CA ILE A 37 10.06 -22.17 -3.29
C ILE A 37 11.45 -21.52 -3.31
N PRO A 38 12.25 -21.72 -4.37
CA PRO A 38 13.55 -21.05 -4.47
C PRO A 38 13.31 -19.54 -4.61
N HIS A 39 14.04 -18.75 -3.82
CA HIS A 39 14.08 -17.29 -3.95
C HIS A 39 15.47 -16.84 -4.43
N PRO A 40 15.79 -17.05 -5.73
CA PRO A 40 17.06 -16.59 -6.27
C PRO A 40 17.14 -15.07 -6.15
N GLY A 41 18.31 -14.55 -5.77
CA GLY A 41 18.51 -13.10 -5.61
C GLY A 41 17.86 -12.49 -4.37
N ARG A 42 17.56 -13.29 -3.33
CA ARG A 42 17.03 -12.78 -2.05
C ARG A 42 17.84 -11.62 -1.46
N ASP A 43 19.16 -11.59 -1.69
CA ASP A 43 20.05 -10.54 -1.17
C ASP A 43 19.81 -9.18 -1.87
N TRP A 44 19.08 -9.17 -3.00
CA TRP A 44 18.64 -7.99 -3.73
C TRP A 44 17.16 -7.65 -3.50
N SER A 45 16.44 -8.45 -2.71
CA SER A 45 15.00 -8.31 -2.52
C SER A 45 14.68 -7.26 -1.44
N VAL A 46 13.95 -6.22 -1.82
CA VAL A 46 13.45 -5.20 -0.89
C VAL A 46 12.54 -5.84 0.18
N GLN A 47 11.72 -6.81 -0.22
CA GLN A 47 10.83 -7.52 0.72
C GLN A 47 11.62 -8.36 1.71
N ALA A 48 12.69 -9.04 1.27
CA ALA A 48 13.55 -9.82 2.16
C ALA A 48 14.29 -8.91 3.16
N ALA A 49 14.79 -7.76 2.69
CA ALA A 49 15.42 -6.77 3.56
C ALA A 49 14.43 -6.18 4.58
N ALA A 50 13.21 -5.84 4.16
CA ALA A 50 12.17 -5.34 5.06
C ALA A 50 11.84 -6.36 6.16
N TRP A 51 11.68 -7.64 5.78
CA TRP A 51 11.47 -8.73 6.74
C TRP A 51 12.62 -8.85 7.75
N GLN A 52 13.87 -8.86 7.28
CA GLN A 52 15.05 -8.96 8.15
C GLN A 52 15.18 -7.78 9.12
N LEU A 53 14.74 -6.59 8.70
CA LEU A 53 14.79 -5.36 9.50
C LEU A 53 13.53 -5.17 10.38
N GLY A 54 12.54 -6.06 10.30
CA GLY A 54 11.26 -5.90 11.01
C GLY A 54 10.44 -4.70 10.53
N VAL A 55 10.67 -4.24 9.30
CA VAL A 55 9.94 -3.13 8.68
C VAL A 55 8.71 -3.70 7.95
N PRO A 56 7.49 -3.22 8.23
CA PRO A 56 6.31 -3.64 7.50
C PRO A 56 6.44 -3.37 6.00
N CYS A 57 6.16 -4.39 5.18
CA CYS A 57 6.07 -4.29 3.73
C CYS A 57 4.70 -4.83 3.31
N THR A 58 3.89 -4.00 2.67
CA THR A 58 2.49 -4.29 2.35
C THR A 58 2.27 -4.28 0.84
N GLY A 59 1.46 -5.23 0.36
CA GLY A 59 0.95 -5.30 -1.00
C GLY A 59 -0.53 -4.92 -1.05
N HIS A 60 -0.91 -4.13 -2.04
CA HIS A 60 -2.28 -3.64 -2.19
C HIS A 60 -2.81 -4.04 -3.57
N PRO A 61 -3.44 -5.22 -3.69
CA PRO A 61 -3.85 -5.76 -4.99
C PRO A 61 -5.01 -4.96 -5.57
N MET A 62 -5.05 -4.82 -6.90
CA MET A 62 -6.09 -4.08 -7.61
C MET A 62 -6.51 -4.74 -8.93
N ILE A 63 -7.79 -5.11 -9.00
CA ILE A 63 -8.43 -5.65 -10.21
C ILE A 63 -8.33 -4.63 -11.34
N GLY A 64 -7.84 -5.09 -12.50
CA GLY A 64 -7.59 -4.26 -13.68
C GLY A 64 -6.18 -3.66 -13.76
N HIS A 65 -5.36 -3.78 -12.70
CA HIS A 65 -3.95 -3.41 -12.73
C HIS A 65 -3.03 -4.62 -12.64
N ASP A 66 -3.29 -5.53 -11.70
CA ASP A 66 -2.42 -6.69 -11.51
C ASP A 66 -2.73 -7.77 -12.55
N ILE A 67 -1.68 -8.39 -13.11
CA ILE A 67 -1.84 -9.50 -14.07
C ILE A 67 -2.26 -10.82 -13.38
N ILE A 68 -2.17 -10.88 -12.06
CA ILE A 68 -2.38 -12.12 -11.29
C ILE A 68 -3.82 -12.68 -11.43
N TYR A 69 -4.79 -11.84 -11.77
CA TYR A 69 -6.20 -12.24 -11.87
C TYR A 69 -6.50 -13.14 -13.08
N GLU A 70 -5.61 -13.18 -14.07
CA GLU A 70 -5.74 -14.07 -15.23
C GLU A 70 -5.26 -15.50 -14.93
N HIS A 71 -4.57 -15.71 -13.81
CA HIS A 71 -4.08 -17.02 -13.42
C HIS A 71 -5.24 -17.94 -13.01
N PRO A 72 -5.30 -19.22 -13.47
CA PRO A 72 -6.41 -20.12 -13.13
C PRO A 72 -6.63 -20.31 -11.62
N LEU A 73 -5.55 -20.23 -10.83
CA LEU A 73 -5.60 -20.34 -9.36
C LEU A 73 -5.75 -19.00 -8.64
N ALA A 74 -6.08 -17.91 -9.34
CA ALA A 74 -6.33 -16.62 -8.72
C ALA A 74 -7.55 -16.71 -7.80
N SER A 75 -7.33 -16.59 -6.49
CA SER A 75 -8.40 -16.67 -5.49
C SER A 75 -8.76 -15.28 -4.98
N GLY A 76 -9.95 -14.78 -5.33
CA GLY A 76 -10.44 -13.49 -4.85
C GLY A 76 -10.54 -13.40 -3.33
N SER A 77 -10.88 -14.50 -2.64
CA SER A 77 -10.92 -14.55 -1.18
C SER A 77 -9.52 -14.49 -0.56
N ALA A 78 -8.53 -15.19 -1.12
CA ALA A 78 -7.15 -15.13 -0.64
C ALA A 78 -6.52 -13.75 -0.88
N ILE A 79 -6.70 -13.19 -2.08
CA ILE A 79 -6.23 -11.85 -2.44
C ILE A 79 -6.91 -10.79 -1.57
N GLY A 80 -8.22 -10.89 -1.36
CA GLY A 80 -8.98 -9.95 -0.53
C GLY A 80 -8.55 -9.98 0.95
N ARG A 81 -8.38 -11.17 1.54
CA ARG A 81 -7.92 -11.30 2.94
C ARG A 81 -6.52 -10.73 3.14
N THR A 82 -5.58 -11.06 2.24
CA THR A 82 -4.20 -10.57 2.32
C THR A 82 -4.12 -9.06 2.07
N GLY A 83 -4.79 -8.56 1.04
CA GLY A 83 -4.86 -7.13 0.74
C GLY A 83 -5.50 -6.31 1.86
N MET A 84 -6.53 -6.84 2.54
CA MET A 84 -7.13 -6.16 3.69
C MET A 84 -6.18 -6.12 4.90
N ARG A 85 -5.50 -7.24 5.19
CA ARG A 85 -4.50 -7.30 6.27
C ARG A 85 -3.38 -6.28 6.03
N ASP A 86 -2.89 -6.22 4.80
CA ASP A 86 -1.84 -5.29 4.39
C ASP A 86 -2.31 -3.83 4.42
N PHE A 87 -3.55 -3.56 3.98
CA PHE A 87 -4.18 -2.24 4.12
C PHE A 87 -4.25 -1.76 5.58
N LEU A 88 -4.67 -2.64 6.50
CA LEU A 88 -4.75 -2.30 7.92
C LEU A 88 -3.36 -2.12 8.54
N CYS A 89 -2.37 -2.93 8.15
CA CYS A 89 -0.99 -2.75 8.57
C CYS A 89 -0.42 -1.39 8.11
N PHE A 90 -0.69 -1.02 6.86
CA PHE A 90 -0.31 0.29 6.33
C PHE A 90 -1.05 1.43 7.04
N ALA A 91 -2.36 1.29 7.30
CA ALA A 91 -3.15 2.29 8.03
C ALA A 91 -2.67 2.49 9.48
N GLU A 92 -2.21 1.42 10.13
CA GLU A 92 -1.56 1.48 11.44
C GLU A 92 -0.25 2.28 11.37
N GLY A 93 0.55 2.09 10.33
CA GLY A 93 1.70 2.96 10.03
C GLY A 93 1.33 4.43 9.91
N VAL A 94 0.29 4.74 9.13
CA VAL A 94 -0.22 6.10 8.93
C VAL A 94 -0.76 6.72 10.24
N SER A 95 -1.23 5.91 11.18
CA SER A 95 -1.68 6.42 12.49
C SER A 95 -0.58 7.07 13.34
N ARG A 96 0.68 6.79 13.01
CA ARG A 96 1.87 7.37 13.67
C ARG A 96 2.57 8.41 12.81
N LEU A 97 1.89 8.98 11.81
CA LEU A 97 2.51 9.85 10.81
C LEU A 97 2.78 11.27 11.32
N SER A 98 2.28 11.69 12.49
CA SER A 98 2.47 13.06 12.97
C SER A 98 3.95 13.47 12.98
N GLY A 99 4.30 14.57 12.34
CA GLY A 99 5.70 15.01 12.17
C GLY A 99 6.56 14.12 11.24
N GLY A 100 5.97 13.10 10.63
CA GLY A 100 6.63 12.11 9.78
C GLY A 100 6.62 12.48 8.30
N VAL A 101 7.14 11.56 7.47
CA VAL A 101 7.27 11.75 6.02
C VAL A 101 6.54 10.63 5.28
N TYR A 102 5.74 10.98 4.29
CA TYR A 102 5.18 10.07 3.30
C TYR A 102 5.77 10.38 1.92
N LEU A 103 6.29 9.35 1.25
CA LEU A 103 6.84 9.44 -0.09
C LEU A 103 5.96 8.65 -1.06
N SER A 104 5.33 9.36 -2.00
CA SER A 104 4.70 8.78 -3.18
C SER A 104 5.70 8.84 -4.33
N VAL A 105 6.19 7.69 -4.81
CA VAL A 105 7.21 7.63 -5.86
C VAL A 105 6.65 6.86 -7.06
N GLY A 106 6.40 7.56 -8.17
CA GLY A 106 5.90 6.98 -9.42
C GLY A 106 4.52 6.32 -9.31
N SER A 107 3.63 6.81 -8.44
CA SER A 107 2.33 6.18 -8.19
C SER A 107 1.18 7.19 -8.29
N ALA A 108 0.60 7.28 -9.49
CA ALA A 108 -0.51 8.18 -9.79
C ALA A 108 -1.89 7.67 -9.31
N VAL A 109 -2.02 6.40 -8.92
CA VAL A 109 -3.31 5.79 -8.57
C VAL A 109 -3.29 5.15 -7.19
N MET A 110 -2.46 4.13 -6.97
CA MET A 110 -2.50 3.34 -5.73
C MET A 110 -2.13 4.18 -4.50
N SER A 111 -0.99 4.88 -4.56
CA SER A 111 -0.46 5.67 -3.46
C SER A 111 -1.46 6.70 -2.89
N PRO A 112 -2.02 7.63 -3.69
CA PRO A 112 -2.99 8.60 -3.16
C PRO A 112 -4.24 7.89 -2.61
N MET A 113 -4.72 6.85 -3.29
CA MET A 113 -5.97 6.20 -2.92
C MET A 113 -5.84 5.43 -1.61
N ILE A 114 -4.80 4.61 -1.43
CA ILE A 114 -4.60 3.87 -0.17
C ILE A 114 -4.37 4.86 0.97
N PHE A 115 -3.48 5.84 0.75
CA PHE A 115 -3.11 6.81 1.78
C PHE A 115 -4.31 7.63 2.26
N GLU A 116 -5.20 8.07 1.36
CA GLU A 116 -6.44 8.77 1.72
C GLU A 116 -7.30 7.99 2.71
N LYS A 117 -7.56 6.70 2.42
CA LYS A 117 -8.46 5.87 3.22
C LYS A 117 -7.80 5.52 4.54
N SER A 118 -6.51 5.22 4.53
CA SER A 118 -5.70 4.99 5.73
C SER A 118 -5.68 6.20 6.64
N LEU A 119 -5.43 7.41 6.11
CA LEU A 119 -5.39 8.63 6.90
C LEU A 119 -6.77 8.98 7.46
N SER A 120 -7.84 8.76 6.69
CA SER A 120 -9.22 8.94 7.17
C SER A 120 -9.53 8.02 8.35
N MET A 121 -9.20 6.72 8.24
CA MET A 121 -9.37 5.76 9.34
C MET A 121 -8.54 6.14 10.57
N ALA A 122 -7.27 6.47 10.35
CA ALA A 122 -6.34 6.85 11.41
C ALA A 122 -6.81 8.10 12.16
N ARG A 123 -7.20 9.15 11.44
CA ARG A 123 -7.75 10.38 12.03
C ARG A 123 -9.06 10.14 12.77
N ASN A 124 -9.92 9.26 12.26
CA ASN A 124 -11.16 8.91 12.95
C ASN A 124 -10.87 8.27 14.32
N ILE A 125 -9.85 7.41 14.42
CA ILE A 125 -9.43 6.81 15.70
C ILE A 125 -8.75 7.86 16.60
N ALA A 126 -7.83 8.67 16.06
CA ALA A 126 -7.14 9.72 16.81
C ALA A 126 -8.14 10.71 17.44
N ARG A 127 -9.16 11.13 16.69
CA ARG A 127 -10.24 12.00 17.20
C ARG A 127 -11.00 11.41 18.38
N GLN A 128 -11.26 10.09 18.36
CA GLN A 128 -11.90 9.41 19.49
C GLN A 128 -11.02 9.39 20.76
N ARG A 129 -9.69 9.52 20.58
CA ARG A 129 -8.69 9.60 21.65
C ARG A 129 -8.30 11.03 22.03
N ALA A 130 -8.94 12.04 21.42
CA ALA A 130 -8.54 13.45 21.52
C ALA A 130 -7.09 13.72 21.07
N GLU A 131 -6.61 12.95 20.09
CA GLU A 131 -5.30 13.07 19.43
C GLU A 131 -5.48 13.65 18.01
N THR A 132 -4.40 14.18 17.42
CA THR A 132 -4.37 14.68 16.04
C THR A 132 -3.24 14.04 15.21
N ILE A 133 -3.45 13.99 13.89
CA ILE A 133 -2.43 13.56 12.90
C ILE A 133 -2.14 14.73 11.97
N GLU A 134 -1.05 15.44 12.30
CA GLU A 134 -0.68 16.76 11.79
C GLU A 134 0.83 16.87 11.53
N ASP A 135 1.26 17.96 10.91
CA ASP A 135 2.66 18.29 10.64
C ASP A 135 3.47 17.25 9.85
N HIS A 136 2.80 16.36 9.12
CA HIS A 136 3.46 15.41 8.23
C HIS A 136 3.85 16.05 6.89
N TYR A 137 4.93 15.55 6.30
CA TYR A 137 5.43 15.98 4.99
C TYR A 137 5.07 14.95 3.92
N LEU A 138 4.44 15.40 2.84
CA LEU A 138 4.04 14.60 1.69
C LEU A 138 4.93 14.98 0.50
N LEU A 139 5.77 14.06 0.05
CA LEU A 139 6.48 14.20 -1.23
C LEU A 139 5.78 13.34 -2.28
N VAL A 140 5.39 13.95 -3.39
CA VAL A 140 4.92 13.25 -4.59
C VAL A 140 5.96 13.43 -5.67
N ALA A 141 6.59 12.34 -6.08
CA ALA A 141 7.60 12.32 -7.14
C ALA A 141 7.08 11.54 -8.35
N ASP A 142 7.10 12.17 -9.51
CA ASP A 142 6.68 11.59 -10.79
C ASP A 142 7.48 12.21 -11.95
N LEU A 143 7.44 11.58 -13.12
CA LEU A 143 8.14 12.07 -14.32
C LEU A 143 7.44 13.27 -14.95
N THR A 144 6.13 13.42 -14.71
CA THR A 144 5.33 14.47 -15.36
C THR A 144 5.85 15.86 -14.96
N PRO A 145 6.18 16.75 -15.92
CA PRO A 145 6.53 18.13 -15.63
C PRO A 145 5.40 18.83 -14.86
N SER A 146 5.74 19.57 -13.79
CA SER A 146 4.75 20.42 -13.11
C SER A 146 4.84 21.85 -13.64
N THR A 147 3.74 22.35 -14.16
CA THR A 147 3.54 23.77 -14.44
C THR A 147 2.83 24.49 -13.29
N TRP A 148 2.38 23.75 -12.27
CA TRP A 148 1.62 24.26 -11.13
C TRP A 148 2.37 24.08 -9.81
N ASP A 149 2.34 25.10 -8.96
CA ASP A 149 2.88 25.01 -7.61
C ASP A 149 1.82 24.54 -6.62
N TRP A 150 1.72 23.22 -6.48
CA TRP A 150 0.82 22.57 -5.51
C TRP A 150 1.08 22.95 -4.05
N SER A 151 2.25 23.52 -3.73
CA SER A 151 2.59 23.89 -2.36
C SER A 151 2.01 25.23 -1.91
N THR A 152 1.73 26.12 -2.85
CA THR A 152 1.25 27.48 -2.56
C THR A 152 -0.09 27.80 -3.22
N ALA A 153 -0.34 27.26 -4.42
CA ALA A 153 -1.49 27.62 -5.25
C ALA A 153 -2.72 26.72 -5.03
N GLY A 154 -2.59 25.62 -4.27
CA GLY A 154 -3.71 24.71 -4.00
C GLY A 154 -4.19 23.95 -5.23
N GLU A 155 -5.51 23.71 -5.33
CA GLU A 155 -6.12 22.99 -6.46
C GLU A 155 -6.21 23.88 -7.71
N PRO A 156 -5.69 23.45 -8.88
CA PRO A 156 -5.81 24.20 -10.13
C PRO A 156 -7.26 24.38 -10.59
N PRO A 157 -7.57 25.42 -11.38
CA PRO A 157 -8.87 25.55 -12.02
C PRO A 157 -9.07 24.51 -13.13
N ALA A 158 -10.32 24.17 -13.47
CA ALA A 158 -10.64 23.05 -14.37
C ALA A 158 -10.19 23.24 -15.84
N ASP A 159 -9.84 24.47 -16.22
CA ASP A 159 -9.29 24.85 -17.52
C ASP A 159 -7.75 24.77 -17.58
N ASP A 160 -7.07 24.51 -16.46
CA ASP A 160 -5.63 24.26 -16.41
C ASP A 160 -5.32 22.76 -16.55
N PRO A 161 -4.38 22.34 -17.43
CA PRO A 161 -3.99 20.94 -17.58
C PRO A 161 -3.54 20.26 -16.27
N ALA A 162 -2.95 21.01 -15.34
CA ALA A 162 -2.53 20.50 -14.03
C ALA A 162 -3.71 20.02 -13.19
N TYR A 163 -4.95 20.47 -13.45
CA TYR A 163 -6.16 19.94 -12.83
C TYR A 163 -6.30 18.42 -13.00
N TYR A 164 -5.76 17.89 -14.10
CA TYR A 164 -5.81 16.47 -14.42
C TYR A 164 -4.69 15.64 -13.78
N LEU A 165 -3.76 16.27 -13.04
CA LEU A 165 -2.85 15.59 -12.11
C LEU A 165 -3.59 15.21 -10.83
N ARG A 166 -4.60 14.34 -11.00
CA ARG A 166 -5.63 14.01 -10.01
C ARG A 166 -5.07 13.48 -8.68
N TYR A 167 -3.90 12.85 -8.72
CA TYR A 167 -3.23 12.36 -7.51
C TYR A 167 -2.77 13.50 -6.59
N CYS A 168 -2.26 14.61 -7.15
CA CYS A 168 -1.89 15.79 -6.35
C CYS A 168 -3.10 16.45 -5.70
N LYS A 169 -4.25 16.47 -6.40
CA LYS A 169 -5.52 16.93 -5.85
C LYS A 169 -5.98 16.11 -4.64
N SER A 170 -5.75 14.79 -4.65
CA SER A 170 -6.01 13.97 -3.46
C SER A 170 -5.09 14.38 -2.32
N PHE A 171 -3.78 14.44 -2.54
CA PHE A 171 -2.82 14.78 -1.49
C PHE A 171 -2.98 16.19 -0.92
N SER A 172 -3.33 17.18 -1.75
CA SER A 172 -3.47 18.58 -1.30
C SER A 172 -4.58 18.77 -0.25
N ARG A 173 -5.52 17.84 -0.18
CA ARG A 173 -6.65 17.86 0.76
C ARG A 173 -6.36 17.11 2.06
N MET A 174 -5.20 16.47 2.18
CA MET A 174 -4.86 15.59 3.31
C MET A 174 -4.15 16.31 4.46
N GLY A 175 -3.95 17.63 4.36
CA GLY A 175 -3.21 18.42 5.34
C GLY A 175 -1.71 18.09 5.34
N GLY A 176 -0.97 18.72 6.25
CA GLY A 176 0.49 18.65 6.26
C GLY A 176 1.11 19.49 5.13
N THR A 177 2.40 19.27 4.88
CA THR A 177 3.16 19.99 3.85
C THR A 177 3.29 19.14 2.59
N LEU A 178 2.61 19.52 1.51
CA LEU A 178 2.74 18.86 0.20
C LEU A 178 3.88 19.49 -0.63
N ARG A 179 4.70 18.64 -1.24
CA ARG A 179 5.64 19.00 -2.31
C ARG A 179 5.52 18.03 -3.47
N TYR A 180 5.47 18.58 -4.67
CA TYR A 180 5.58 17.83 -5.91
C TYR A 180 6.98 17.98 -6.48
N LEU A 181 7.60 16.88 -6.90
CA LEU A 181 8.90 16.83 -7.52
C LEU A 181 8.80 16.13 -8.88
N SER A 182 9.00 16.88 -9.95
CA SER A 182 9.19 16.28 -11.28
C SER A 182 10.62 15.77 -11.40
N ALA A 183 10.81 14.46 -11.31
CA ALA A 183 12.13 13.82 -11.37
C ALA A 183 12.05 12.34 -11.73
N ASP A 184 13.15 11.80 -12.24
CA ASP A 184 13.31 10.34 -12.38
C ASP A 184 13.37 9.69 -10.99
N ASN A 185 12.56 8.64 -10.79
CA ASN A 185 12.50 7.90 -9.52
C ASN A 185 13.87 7.32 -9.13
N ARG A 186 14.69 6.93 -10.10
CA ARG A 186 16.07 6.46 -9.87
C ARG A 186 16.93 7.55 -9.27
N ASP A 187 16.84 8.76 -9.82
CA ASP A 187 17.64 9.91 -9.35
C ASP A 187 17.20 10.32 -7.95
N LEU A 188 15.88 10.32 -7.67
CA LEU A 188 15.36 10.55 -6.33
C LEU A 188 15.92 9.53 -5.33
N LEU A 189 15.79 8.23 -5.62
CA LEU A 189 16.20 7.17 -4.69
C LEU A 189 17.73 7.15 -4.48
N LEU A 190 18.52 7.37 -5.53
CA LEU A 190 19.97 7.49 -5.42
C LEU A 190 20.38 8.75 -4.65
N GLY A 191 19.69 9.86 -4.87
CA GLY A 191 19.89 11.11 -4.14
C GLY A 191 19.62 10.96 -2.65
N LEU A 192 18.47 10.37 -2.29
CA LEU A 192 18.11 10.06 -0.90
C LEU A 192 19.15 9.16 -0.25
N ARG A 193 19.57 8.08 -0.92
CA ARG A 193 20.61 7.18 -0.41
C ARG A 193 21.93 7.89 -0.14
N ARG A 194 22.33 8.86 -0.97
CA ARG A 194 23.57 9.63 -0.77
C ARG A 194 23.48 10.61 0.38
N ARG A 195 22.29 11.13 0.69
CA ARG A 195 22.08 12.13 1.76
C ARG A 195 21.80 11.52 3.13
N LEU A 196 21.29 10.29 3.18
CA LEU A 196 20.98 9.57 4.42
C LEU A 196 22.12 8.64 4.89
N ARG A 197 23.26 8.65 4.20
CA ARG A 197 24.50 7.96 4.59
C ARG A 197 25.52 8.99 5.02
#